data_AF-A0A7J4NNA3-F1
#
_entry.id   AF-A0A7J4NNA3-F1
#
_cell.length_a   1.000
_cell.length_b   1.000
_cell.length_c   1.000
_cell.angle_alpha   90.00
_cell.angle_beta   90.00
_cell.angle_gamma   90.00
#
_symmetry.space_group_name_H-M   'P 1'
#
loop_
_entity.id
_entity.type
_entity.pdbx_description
1 polymer ?
#
loop_
_entity_poly.entity_id
_entity_poly.type
_entity_poly.pdbx_seq_one_letter_code
_entity_poly.pdbx_strand_id
1 'polypeptide(L)'
;SRTVNETLAVKYVNEVRDDFALRGRCESYRVDLKSMASANQLHQGTNLTGHRVYAPYSHFQKLLTIRNLPPDEELLDVLEFFTDNSDPQLFMDRHALRRSEFRKLAQPLIRSGHLVQDYRGGFRTVHPTIATDHWQFKQDYLIELIKEIPVITMKQCEKMAGKPYMPEEIMTVLQHLVDEGEFIKGFLLEDLNQVCWGRKDMLESASNIEKMRDFVLPPSDPLAPYFAKLLRERFGFGSAYLVFFDEEPIAAFKANTRENIIDVTDLVSDPKLEKEALRVIKEFAWEHQMPLRGKIIEKIKRR
;
A
#
# COMPACT_ATOMS: atom_id res chain seq x y z
N SER A 1 -9.37 8.54 -9.97
CA SER A 1 -9.92 7.96 -11.22
C SER A 1 -9.19 6.67 -11.57
N ARG A 2 -9.82 5.75 -12.35
CA ARG A 2 -9.16 4.54 -12.87
C ARG A 2 -8.42 4.88 -14.17
N THR A 3 -7.28 4.25 -14.39
CA THR A 3 -6.62 4.28 -15.70
C THR A 3 -7.27 3.31 -16.67
N VAL A 4 -6.98 3.43 -17.96
CA VAL A 4 -7.53 2.53 -19.00
C VAL A 4 -7.13 1.07 -18.76
N ASN A 5 -5.91 0.82 -18.31
CA ASN A 5 -5.38 -0.53 -18.10
C ASN A 5 -4.32 -0.58 -16.97
N GLU A 6 -3.96 -1.80 -16.60
CA GLU A 6 -3.03 -2.15 -15.53
C GLU A 6 -1.60 -1.64 -15.79
N THR A 7 -1.17 -1.59 -17.05
CA THR A 7 0.17 -1.12 -17.44
C THR A 7 0.33 0.39 -17.23
N LEU A 8 -0.76 1.15 -17.38
CA LEU A 8 -0.78 2.56 -16.99
C LEU A 8 -0.91 2.69 -15.47
N ALA A 9 -1.81 1.94 -14.83
CA ALA A 9 -2.02 2.03 -13.38
C ALA A 9 -0.72 1.82 -12.59
N VAL A 10 0.08 0.82 -12.97
CA VAL A 10 1.32 0.49 -12.26
C VAL A 10 2.37 1.61 -12.33
N LYS A 11 2.26 2.53 -13.30
CA LYS A 11 3.16 3.69 -13.43
C LYS A 11 2.73 4.89 -12.58
N TYR A 12 1.45 4.97 -12.20
CA TYR A 12 0.90 6.05 -11.39
C TYR A 12 0.94 5.77 -9.89
N VAL A 13 1.33 4.55 -9.48
CA VAL A 13 1.44 4.18 -8.08
C VAL A 13 2.90 3.90 -7.76
N ASN A 14 3.41 4.54 -6.70
CA ASN A 14 4.79 4.36 -6.26
C ASN A 14 5.10 2.91 -5.86
N GLU A 15 4.13 2.20 -5.27
CA GLU A 15 4.28 0.81 -4.85
C GLU A 15 2.94 0.04 -4.83
N VAL A 16 2.99 -1.26 -5.15
CA VAL A 16 1.81 -2.13 -5.23
C VAL A 16 2.10 -3.45 -4.52
N ARG A 17 1.15 -3.94 -3.71
CA ARG A 17 1.32 -5.18 -2.94
C ARG A 17 0.91 -6.43 -3.70
N ASP A 18 -0.20 -6.38 -4.42
CA ASP A 18 -0.79 -7.53 -5.13
C ASP A 18 -1.75 -7.08 -6.24
N ASP A 19 -2.26 -8.06 -6.97
CA ASP A 19 -3.21 -7.87 -8.08
C ASP A 19 -4.53 -7.23 -7.60
N PHE A 20 -4.99 -7.54 -6.39
CA PHE A 20 -6.21 -6.95 -5.82
C PHE A 20 -6.08 -5.44 -5.68
N ALA A 21 -4.98 -4.96 -5.09
CA ALA A 21 -4.72 -3.53 -4.96
C ALA A 21 -4.64 -2.86 -6.34
N LEU A 22 -3.98 -3.48 -7.33
CA LEU A 22 -3.83 -2.88 -8.65
C LEU A 22 -5.13 -2.86 -9.46
N ARG A 23 -5.93 -3.93 -9.37
CA ARG A 23 -7.18 -4.10 -10.12
C ARG A 23 -8.19 -2.98 -9.86
N GLY A 24 -8.21 -2.46 -8.63
CA GLY A 24 -9.07 -1.33 -8.25
C GLY A 24 -8.75 -0.02 -9.00
N ARG A 25 -7.55 0.10 -9.59
CA ARG A 25 -7.02 1.32 -10.19
C ARG A 25 -7.11 1.40 -11.71
N CYS A 26 -7.59 0.36 -12.39
CA CYS A 26 -7.65 0.31 -13.85
C CYS A 26 -8.94 -0.31 -14.35
N GLU A 27 -9.45 0.13 -15.51
CA GLU A 27 -10.69 -0.37 -16.13
C GLU A 27 -10.57 -1.79 -16.64
N SER A 28 -9.53 -2.04 -17.46
CA SER A 28 -9.15 -3.37 -17.94
C SER A 28 -8.01 -3.94 -17.11
N TYR A 29 -8.02 -5.26 -16.93
CA TYR A 29 -6.95 -6.01 -16.26
C TYR A 29 -6.75 -7.34 -16.99
N ARG A 30 -5.61 -7.50 -17.65
CA ARG A 30 -5.32 -8.67 -18.50
C ARG A 30 -4.02 -9.37 -18.09
N VAL A 31 -3.08 -8.63 -17.55
CA VAL A 31 -1.75 -9.09 -17.16
C VAL A 31 -1.61 -8.97 -15.64
N ASP A 32 -1.16 -10.05 -14.99
CA ASP A 32 -0.91 -10.05 -13.55
C ASP A 32 0.33 -9.22 -13.18
N LEU A 33 0.42 -8.82 -11.91
CA LEU A 33 1.49 -8.01 -11.35
C LEU A 33 2.85 -8.66 -11.51
N LYS A 34 2.93 -9.99 -11.41
CA LYS A 34 4.18 -10.73 -11.57
C LYS A 34 4.74 -10.60 -13.00
N SER A 35 3.87 -10.71 -13.99
CA SER A 35 4.22 -10.55 -15.41
C SER A 35 4.55 -9.09 -15.72
N MET A 36 3.78 -8.14 -15.16
CA MET A 36 4.07 -6.71 -15.27
C MET A 36 5.39 -6.32 -14.60
N ALA A 37 5.76 -6.96 -13.49
CA ALA A 37 7.02 -6.70 -12.81
C ALA A 37 8.21 -6.99 -13.74
N SER A 38 8.15 -8.06 -14.52
CA SER A 38 9.16 -8.36 -15.55
C SER A 38 9.19 -7.30 -16.65
N ALA A 39 8.03 -6.88 -17.16
CA ALA A 39 7.92 -5.93 -18.27
C ALA A 39 8.31 -4.48 -17.88
N ASN A 40 8.00 -4.06 -16.65
CA ASN A 40 8.25 -2.72 -16.13
C ASN A 40 9.46 -2.65 -15.18
N GLN A 41 10.24 -3.73 -15.10
CA GLN A 41 11.43 -3.82 -14.23
C GLN A 41 11.13 -3.48 -12.76
N LEU A 42 10.00 -3.97 -12.24
CA LEU A 42 9.62 -3.76 -10.84
C LEU A 42 10.33 -4.78 -9.95
N HIS A 43 10.98 -4.27 -8.92
CA HIS A 43 11.65 -5.06 -7.90
C HIS A 43 10.70 -5.35 -6.76
N GLN A 44 10.94 -6.44 -6.03
CA GLN A 44 10.19 -6.75 -4.82
C GLN A 44 11.03 -6.46 -3.58
N GLY A 45 10.52 -5.61 -2.69
CA GLY A 45 11.21 -5.16 -1.49
C GLY A 45 10.25 -4.82 -0.36
N THR A 46 10.77 -4.27 0.73
CA THR A 46 9.98 -3.87 1.90
C THR A 46 9.69 -2.37 1.85
N ASN A 47 8.44 -1.95 2.07
CA ASN A 47 8.05 -0.53 2.14
C ASN A 47 8.26 0.08 3.55
N LEU A 48 7.94 1.37 3.75
CA LEU A 48 8.12 2.04 5.05
C LEU A 48 7.21 1.50 6.16
N THR A 49 6.09 0.87 5.79
CA THR A 49 5.16 0.22 6.72
C THR A 49 5.51 -1.25 7.03
N GLY A 50 6.57 -1.80 6.41
CA GLY A 50 7.04 -3.16 6.65
C GLY A 50 6.39 -4.25 5.79
N HIS A 51 5.64 -3.89 4.75
CA HIS A 51 5.02 -4.83 3.82
C HIS A 51 5.91 -5.10 2.60
N ARG A 52 5.80 -6.30 2.04
CA ARG A 52 6.42 -6.62 0.74
C ARG A 52 5.60 -5.98 -0.39
N VAL A 53 6.27 -5.23 -1.25
CA VAL A 53 5.68 -4.49 -2.38
C VAL A 53 6.51 -4.69 -3.64
N TYR A 54 5.88 -4.48 -4.79
CA TYR A 54 6.52 -4.27 -6.08
C TYR A 54 6.63 -2.77 -6.36
N ALA A 55 7.81 -2.31 -6.74
CA ALA A 55 8.08 -0.92 -7.09
C ALA A 55 9.32 -0.79 -8.00
N PRO A 56 9.50 0.35 -8.70
CA PRO A 56 10.76 0.64 -9.38
C PRO A 56 11.95 0.64 -8.41
N TYR A 57 13.15 0.30 -8.89
CA TYR A 57 14.37 0.32 -8.06
C TYR A 57 14.59 1.68 -7.38
N SER A 58 14.37 2.78 -8.10
CA SER A 58 14.49 4.14 -7.58
C SER A 58 13.60 4.43 -6.38
N HIS A 59 12.41 3.82 -6.32
CA HIS A 59 11.54 3.94 -5.15
C HIS A 59 12.22 3.33 -3.91
N PHE A 60 12.80 2.14 -4.01
CA PHE A 60 13.51 1.53 -2.89
C PHE A 60 14.74 2.32 -2.46
N GLN A 61 15.42 3.01 -3.40
CA GLN A 61 16.49 3.95 -3.04
C GLN A 61 15.98 5.12 -2.20
N LYS A 62 14.82 5.72 -2.57
CA LYS A 62 14.16 6.75 -1.76
C LYS A 62 13.82 6.21 -0.36
N LEU A 63 13.22 5.01 -0.30
CA LEU A 63 12.83 4.40 0.97
C LEU A 63 14.03 4.14 1.88
N LEU A 64 15.16 3.68 1.31
CA LEU A 64 16.38 3.44 2.07
C LEU A 64 16.99 4.75 2.58
N THR A 65 17.02 5.81 1.75
CA THR A 65 17.42 7.16 2.19
C THR A 65 16.58 7.63 3.36
N ILE A 66 15.24 7.46 3.32
CA ILE A 66 14.34 7.87 4.42
C ILE A 66 14.64 7.08 5.69
N ARG A 67 14.88 5.77 5.59
CA ARG A 67 15.25 4.95 6.75
C ARG A 67 16.56 5.41 7.38
N ASN A 68 17.53 5.80 6.56
CA ASN A 68 18.86 6.25 6.98
C ASN A 68 19.53 5.29 7.99
N LEU A 69 19.36 3.99 7.75
CA LEU A 69 19.95 2.95 8.56
C LEU A 69 21.18 2.40 7.84
N PRO A 70 22.33 2.23 8.52
CA PRO A 70 23.45 1.53 7.94
C PRO A 70 23.10 0.04 7.71
N PRO A 71 23.72 -0.61 6.72
CA PRO A 71 23.63 -2.05 6.57
C PRO A 71 24.29 -2.77 7.76
N ASP A 72 23.92 -4.02 7.96
CA ASP A 72 24.58 -4.90 8.92
C ASP A 72 26.02 -5.19 8.46
N GLU A 73 27.00 -4.90 9.32
CA GLU A 73 28.43 -5.06 9.03
C GLU A 73 28.78 -6.51 8.68
N GLU A 74 28.10 -7.49 9.30
CA GLU A 74 28.32 -8.92 9.04
C GLU A 74 27.80 -9.37 7.68
N LEU A 75 27.00 -8.55 6.99
CA LEU A 75 26.32 -8.87 5.74
C LEU A 75 26.80 -7.99 4.56
N LEU A 76 27.90 -7.26 4.74
CA LEU A 76 28.46 -6.40 3.70
C LEU A 76 28.92 -7.18 2.47
N ASP A 77 29.47 -8.38 2.66
CA ASP A 77 29.91 -9.28 1.59
C ASP A 77 28.75 -9.69 0.67
N VAL A 78 27.57 -9.93 1.26
CA VAL A 78 26.33 -10.22 0.54
C VAL A 78 25.95 -9.01 -0.33
N LEU A 79 26.01 -7.80 0.22
CA LEU A 79 25.66 -6.57 -0.49
C LEU A 79 26.67 -6.25 -1.61
N GLU A 80 27.96 -6.44 -1.36
CA GLU A 80 28.99 -6.26 -2.37
C GLU A 80 28.77 -7.22 -3.55
N PHE A 81 28.53 -8.51 -3.27
CA PHE A 81 28.24 -9.49 -4.32
C PHE A 81 27.02 -9.09 -5.17
N PHE A 82 25.91 -8.68 -4.54
CA PHE A 82 24.67 -8.32 -5.23
C PHE A 82 24.65 -6.90 -5.81
N THR A 83 25.75 -6.16 -5.69
CA THR A 83 25.97 -4.92 -6.44
C THR A 83 26.32 -5.23 -7.89
N ASP A 84 27.20 -6.21 -8.10
CA ASP A 84 27.73 -6.58 -9.42
C ASP A 84 27.09 -7.84 -10.04
N ASN A 85 26.45 -8.67 -9.23
CA ASN A 85 25.81 -9.92 -9.64
C ASN A 85 24.34 -9.94 -9.18
N SER A 86 23.48 -10.71 -9.86
CA SER A 86 22.10 -10.89 -9.39
C SER A 86 21.70 -12.32 -9.08
N ASP A 87 22.53 -13.30 -9.46
CA ASP A 87 22.20 -14.72 -9.29
C ASP A 87 22.52 -15.23 -7.88
N PRO A 88 21.51 -15.60 -7.07
CA PRO A 88 21.74 -16.16 -5.74
C PRO A 88 22.38 -17.56 -5.78
N GLN A 89 22.23 -18.32 -6.87
CA GLN A 89 22.84 -19.65 -6.98
C GLN A 89 24.36 -19.55 -7.02
N LEU A 90 24.89 -18.59 -7.77
CA LEU A 90 26.33 -18.31 -7.83
C LEU A 90 26.89 -17.92 -6.46
N PHE A 91 26.18 -17.11 -5.68
CA PHE A 91 26.57 -16.79 -4.30
C PHE A 91 26.60 -18.04 -3.43
N MET A 92 25.52 -18.84 -3.46
CA MET A 92 25.43 -20.07 -2.67
C MET A 92 26.54 -21.06 -3.02
N ASP A 93 26.87 -21.24 -4.28
CA ASP A 93 27.91 -22.17 -4.73
C ASP A 93 29.31 -21.71 -4.25
N ARG A 94 29.61 -20.41 -4.35
CA ARG A 94 30.89 -19.83 -3.89
C ARG A 94 31.10 -20.00 -2.39
N HIS A 95 30.03 -19.88 -1.60
CA HIS A 95 30.07 -19.95 -0.14
C HIS A 95 29.63 -21.30 0.42
N ALA A 96 29.42 -22.31 -0.45
CA ALA A 96 28.91 -23.64 -0.09
C ALA A 96 27.64 -23.62 0.79
N LEU A 97 26.73 -22.69 0.51
CA LEU A 97 25.52 -22.46 1.30
C LEU A 97 24.32 -23.25 0.75
N ARG A 98 23.48 -23.74 1.66
CA ARG A 98 22.13 -24.21 1.33
C ARG A 98 21.18 -23.02 1.19
N ARG A 99 20.10 -23.20 0.43
CA ARG A 99 19.04 -22.19 0.25
C ARG A 99 18.45 -21.66 1.58
N SER A 100 18.36 -22.50 2.61
CA SER A 100 17.90 -22.09 3.93
C SER A 100 18.88 -21.16 4.65
N GLU A 101 20.18 -21.35 4.45
CA GLU A 101 21.24 -20.53 5.05
C GLU A 101 21.32 -19.18 4.34
N PHE A 102 21.30 -19.19 3.00
CA PHE A 102 21.21 -17.96 2.21
C PHE A 102 20.01 -17.09 2.61
N ARG A 103 18.83 -17.69 2.83
CA ARG A 103 17.65 -16.94 3.29
C ARG A 103 17.88 -16.24 4.64
N LYS A 104 18.67 -16.82 5.55
CA LYS A 104 18.98 -16.18 6.84
C LYS A 104 19.85 -14.94 6.66
N LEU A 105 20.71 -14.90 5.64
CA LEU A 105 21.52 -13.74 5.28
C LEU A 105 20.71 -12.68 4.51
N ALA A 106 19.93 -13.09 3.52
CA ALA A 106 19.18 -12.17 2.66
C ALA A 106 17.98 -11.52 3.38
N GLN A 107 17.29 -12.25 4.27
CA GLN A 107 16.03 -11.78 4.85
C GLN A 107 16.17 -10.52 5.73
N PRO A 108 17.21 -10.36 6.58
CA PRO A 108 17.50 -9.10 7.28
C PRO A 108 17.74 -7.92 6.34
N LEU A 109 18.51 -8.12 5.27
CA LEU A 109 18.79 -7.09 4.27
C LEU A 109 17.53 -6.67 3.49
N ILE A 110 16.65 -7.61 3.16
CA ILE A 110 15.35 -7.32 2.53
C ILE A 110 14.44 -6.53 3.47
N ARG A 111 14.44 -6.84 4.77
CA ARG A 111 13.63 -6.14 5.77
C ARG A 111 14.11 -4.73 6.03
N SER A 112 15.43 -4.52 6.10
CA SER A 112 16.03 -3.19 6.24
C SER A 112 15.95 -2.37 4.95
N GLY A 113 15.81 -3.03 3.80
CA GLY A 113 15.67 -2.40 2.48
C GLY A 113 16.98 -2.25 1.72
N HIS A 114 18.07 -2.81 2.22
CA HIS A 114 19.37 -2.83 1.56
C HIS A 114 19.46 -3.84 0.41
N LEU A 115 18.53 -4.81 0.36
CA LEU A 115 18.47 -5.81 -0.70
C LEU A 115 17.03 -5.91 -1.23
N VAL A 116 16.88 -6.00 -2.55
CA VAL A 116 15.59 -6.27 -3.20
C VAL A 116 15.69 -7.51 -4.07
N GLN A 117 14.57 -8.20 -4.26
CA GLN A 117 14.47 -9.23 -5.29
C GLN A 117 14.23 -8.52 -6.63
N ASP A 118 15.02 -8.85 -7.66
CA ASP A 118 14.85 -8.27 -8.98
C ASP A 118 13.67 -8.89 -9.74
N TYR A 119 13.31 -8.27 -10.85
CA TYR A 119 12.20 -8.70 -11.70
C TYR A 119 12.47 -10.04 -12.44
N ARG A 120 13.70 -10.56 -12.40
CA ARG A 120 14.11 -11.86 -12.98
C ARG A 120 14.22 -12.96 -11.92
N GLY A 121 13.93 -12.65 -10.66
CA GLY A 121 14.01 -13.58 -9.54
C GLY A 121 15.37 -13.65 -8.85
N GLY A 122 16.35 -12.84 -9.30
CA GLY A 122 17.63 -12.62 -8.64
C GLY A 122 17.52 -11.58 -7.51
N PHE A 123 18.66 -11.09 -7.03
CA PHE A 123 18.74 -10.05 -6.01
C PHE A 123 19.57 -8.87 -6.47
N ARG A 124 19.32 -7.71 -5.87
CA ARG A 124 20.08 -6.48 -6.15
C ARG A 124 20.25 -5.67 -4.87
N THR A 125 21.46 -5.20 -4.62
CA THR A 125 21.76 -4.26 -3.55
C THR A 125 21.12 -2.91 -3.85
N VAL A 126 20.54 -2.28 -2.83
CA VAL A 126 19.95 -0.94 -2.90
C VAL A 126 20.93 0.06 -2.32
N HIS A 127 21.30 1.06 -3.11
CA HIS A 127 22.11 2.18 -2.63
C HIS A 127 21.20 3.39 -2.38
N PRO A 128 21.34 4.08 -1.23
CA PRO A 128 20.54 5.24 -0.92
C PRO A 128 20.76 6.35 -1.97
N THR A 129 19.70 7.12 -2.21
CA THR A 129 19.81 8.37 -2.97
C THR A 129 20.69 9.35 -2.20
N ILE A 130 21.60 10.02 -2.90
CA ILE A 130 22.41 11.10 -2.32
C ILE A 130 21.49 12.28 -2.03
N ALA A 131 21.20 12.52 -0.76
CA ALA A 131 20.45 13.67 -0.28
C ALA A 131 21.40 14.58 0.50
N THR A 132 21.50 15.85 0.09
CA THR A 132 22.32 16.86 0.79
C THR A 132 21.71 17.23 2.14
N ASP A 133 20.38 17.25 2.21
CA ASP A 133 19.63 17.41 3.44
C ASP A 133 18.64 16.24 3.58
N HIS A 134 18.90 15.39 4.57
CA HIS A 134 18.05 14.23 4.86
C HIS A 134 16.66 14.65 5.33
N TRP A 135 16.56 15.74 6.08
CA TRP A 135 15.30 16.25 6.59
C TRP A 135 14.43 16.75 5.45
N GLN A 136 14.96 17.63 4.58
CA GLN A 136 14.23 18.09 3.40
C GLN A 136 13.73 16.91 2.55
N PHE A 137 14.57 15.89 2.34
CA PHE A 137 14.18 14.70 1.59
C PHE A 137 13.00 13.95 2.22
N LYS A 138 12.98 13.84 3.56
CA LYS A 138 11.84 13.27 4.31
C LYS A 138 10.60 14.14 4.18
N GLN A 139 10.73 15.46 4.26
CA GLN A 139 9.60 16.38 4.09
C GLN A 139 8.98 16.23 2.70
N ASP A 140 9.78 16.29 1.64
CA ASP A 140 9.32 16.17 0.25
C ASP A 140 8.56 14.85 0.02
N TYR A 141 9.11 13.75 0.53
CA TYR A 141 8.45 12.45 0.40
C TYR A 141 7.12 12.40 1.17
N LEU A 142 7.06 12.97 2.38
CA LEU A 142 5.83 12.99 3.17
C LEU A 142 4.76 13.85 2.50
N ILE A 143 5.14 14.99 1.92
CA ILE A 143 4.25 15.83 1.10
C ILE A 143 3.75 15.03 -0.10
N GLU A 144 4.63 14.36 -0.85
CA GLU A 144 4.25 13.51 -1.99
C GLU A 144 3.24 12.42 -1.58
N LEU A 145 3.42 11.83 -0.39
CA LEU A 145 2.55 10.77 0.13
C LEU A 145 1.13 11.25 0.44
N ILE A 146 0.97 12.49 0.92
CA ILE A 146 -0.33 13.01 1.37
C ILE A 146 -0.97 14.01 0.41
N LYS A 147 -0.30 14.41 -0.67
CA LYS A 147 -0.80 15.43 -1.61
C LYS A 147 -2.16 15.09 -2.23
N GLU A 148 -2.45 13.82 -2.45
CA GLU A 148 -3.74 13.40 -3.06
C GLU A 148 -4.84 13.15 -2.03
N ILE A 149 -4.60 13.47 -0.75
CA ILE A 149 -5.54 13.21 0.34
C ILE A 149 -6.23 14.53 0.71
N PRO A 150 -7.57 14.64 0.52
CA PRO A 150 -8.28 15.89 0.73
C PRO A 150 -8.34 16.30 2.20
N VAL A 151 -8.49 15.33 3.10
CA VAL A 151 -8.54 15.55 4.55
C VAL A 151 -7.74 14.46 5.24
N ILE A 152 -6.90 14.82 6.20
CA ILE A 152 -6.08 13.86 6.94
C ILE A 152 -5.97 14.24 8.42
N THR A 153 -5.94 13.24 9.29
CA THR A 153 -5.61 13.39 10.71
C THR A 153 -4.16 13.00 10.97
N MET A 154 -3.57 13.48 12.08
CA MET A 154 -2.23 13.05 12.53
C MET A 154 -2.07 11.52 12.53
N LYS A 155 -3.04 10.79 13.11
CA LYS A 155 -2.99 9.33 13.22
C LYS A 155 -3.05 8.63 11.87
N GLN A 156 -3.72 9.21 10.88
CA GLN A 156 -3.74 8.66 9.51
C GLN A 156 -2.39 8.90 8.84
N CYS A 157 -1.84 10.11 8.97
CA CYS A 157 -0.53 10.45 8.43
C CYS A 157 0.57 9.53 9.02
N GLU A 158 0.60 9.34 10.34
CA GLU A 158 1.51 8.40 11.03
C GLU A 158 1.44 6.98 10.46
N LYS A 159 0.23 6.46 10.26
CA LYS A 159 0.02 5.11 9.71
C LYS A 159 0.48 4.97 8.26
N MET A 160 0.32 6.02 7.46
CA MET A 160 0.74 6.03 6.06
C MET A 160 2.25 6.22 5.92
N ALA A 161 2.83 7.16 6.66
CA ALA A 161 4.26 7.47 6.64
C ALA A 161 5.11 6.30 7.16
N GLY A 162 4.59 5.54 8.12
CA GLY A 162 5.24 4.37 8.69
C GLY A 162 6.31 4.73 9.73
N LYS A 163 7.05 3.70 10.17
CA LYS A 163 7.98 3.80 11.32
C LYS A 163 9.10 4.85 11.22
N PRO A 164 9.63 5.21 10.04
CA PRO A 164 10.73 6.18 9.96
C PRO A 164 10.35 7.61 10.32
N TYR A 165 9.06 7.94 10.44
CA TYR A 165 8.59 9.28 10.76
C TYR A 165 8.13 9.38 12.21
N MET A 166 8.66 10.36 12.93
CA MET A 166 8.21 10.70 14.27
C MET A 166 6.98 11.63 14.21
N PRO A 167 6.09 11.62 15.23
CA PRO A 167 4.94 12.51 15.27
C PRO A 167 5.29 14.00 15.13
N GLU A 168 6.43 14.43 15.69
CA GLU A 168 6.91 15.82 15.62
C GLU A 168 7.32 16.22 14.20
N GLU A 169 7.93 15.28 13.46
CA GLU A 169 8.30 15.49 12.05
C GLU A 169 7.05 15.63 11.17
N ILE A 170 6.04 14.77 11.40
CA ILE A 170 4.76 14.86 10.70
C ILE A 170 4.08 16.19 11.00
N MET A 171 4.03 16.59 12.27
CA MET A 171 3.45 17.87 12.67
C MET A 171 4.16 19.05 12.01
N THR A 172 5.49 18.99 11.91
CA THR A 172 6.30 20.01 11.25
C THR A 172 5.95 20.14 9.78
N VAL A 173 5.79 19.02 9.06
CA VAL A 173 5.37 19.03 7.65
C VAL A 173 3.95 19.57 7.49
N LEU A 174 3.00 19.14 8.33
CA LEU A 174 1.63 19.64 8.28
C LEU A 174 1.54 21.13 8.60
N GLN A 175 2.35 21.64 9.53
CA GLN A 175 2.43 23.06 9.84
C GLN A 175 3.05 23.84 8.67
N HIS A 176 4.11 23.32 8.05
CA HIS A 176 4.70 23.92 6.86
C HIS A 176 3.67 24.06 5.72
N LEU A 177 2.89 23.01 5.43
CA LEU A 177 1.83 23.07 4.41
C LEU A 177 0.71 24.06 4.75
N VAL A 178 0.47 24.31 6.04
CA VAL A 178 -0.47 25.35 6.48
C VAL A 178 0.11 26.74 6.27
N ASP A 179 1.39 26.93 6.60
CA ASP A 179 2.08 28.21 6.47
C ASP A 179 2.21 28.62 4.99
N GLU A 180 2.43 27.65 4.08
CA GLU A 180 2.41 27.83 2.62
C GLU A 180 0.98 28.01 2.05
N GLY A 181 -0.06 27.85 2.87
CA GLY A 181 -1.46 28.02 2.47
C GLY A 181 -2.03 26.88 1.63
N GLU A 182 -1.32 25.76 1.48
CA GLU A 182 -1.82 24.55 0.81
C GLU A 182 -2.87 23.83 1.67
N PHE A 183 -2.65 23.80 2.98
CA PHE A 183 -3.50 23.12 3.95
C PHE A 183 -4.23 24.13 4.84
N ILE A 184 -5.50 23.84 5.15
CA ILE A 184 -6.27 24.51 6.18
C ILE A 184 -6.05 23.74 7.48
N LYS A 185 -5.54 24.43 8.50
CA LYS A 185 -5.34 23.86 9.83
C LYS A 185 -6.66 23.82 10.60
N GLY A 186 -6.88 22.71 11.31
CA GLY A 186 -7.55 22.82 12.61
C GLY A 186 -9.07 22.84 12.57
N PHE A 187 -9.71 22.07 11.69
CA PHE A 187 -11.16 21.87 11.74
C PHE A 187 -11.53 20.50 12.29
N LEU A 188 -12.72 20.42 12.88
CA LEU A 188 -13.37 19.18 13.28
C LEU A 188 -14.44 18.85 12.24
N LEU A 189 -14.52 17.59 11.83
CA LEU A 189 -15.67 17.10 11.08
C LEU A 189 -16.70 16.59 12.08
N GLU A 190 -17.99 16.74 11.78
CA GLU A 190 -19.08 16.40 12.71
C GLU A 190 -18.98 14.96 13.24
N ASP A 191 -18.54 14.02 12.39
CA ASP A 191 -18.38 12.61 12.74
C ASP A 191 -16.96 12.23 13.21
N LEU A 192 -16.03 13.19 13.29
CA LEU A 192 -14.65 12.98 13.73
C LEU A 192 -14.28 13.93 14.87
N ASN A 193 -14.23 13.38 16.08
CA ASN A 193 -13.72 14.06 17.29
C ASN A 193 -12.18 14.22 17.28
N GLN A 194 -11.59 14.55 16.13
CA GLN A 194 -10.15 14.72 15.95
C GLN A 194 -9.85 15.89 15.04
N VAL A 195 -8.77 16.60 15.35
CA VAL A 195 -8.26 17.69 14.51
C VAL A 195 -7.85 17.12 13.16
N CYS A 196 -8.38 17.74 12.12
CA CYS A 196 -8.07 17.42 10.74
C CYS A 196 -7.29 18.57 10.09
N TRP A 197 -6.51 18.21 9.09
CA TRP A 197 -5.92 19.12 8.11
C TRP A 197 -6.52 18.80 6.76
N GLY A 198 -6.87 19.83 6.01
CA GLY A 198 -7.53 19.66 4.71
C GLY A 198 -6.87 20.46 3.63
N ARG A 199 -6.79 19.91 2.42
CA ARG A 199 -6.27 20.62 1.25
C ARG A 199 -7.27 21.67 0.79
N LYS A 200 -6.85 22.93 0.79
CA LYS A 200 -7.74 24.06 0.55
C LYS A 200 -8.42 23.97 -0.81
N ASP A 201 -7.63 23.73 -1.86
CA ASP A 201 -8.08 23.59 -3.25
C ASP A 201 -9.06 22.42 -3.43
N MET A 202 -8.76 21.25 -2.85
CA MET A 202 -9.63 20.08 -2.94
C MET A 202 -10.96 20.29 -2.19
N LEU A 203 -10.92 20.96 -1.03
CA LEU A 203 -12.13 21.27 -0.26
C LEU A 203 -13.01 22.32 -0.95
N GLU A 204 -12.42 23.37 -1.50
CA GLU A 204 -13.15 24.42 -2.23
C GLU A 204 -13.78 23.89 -3.53
N SER A 205 -13.11 22.92 -4.16
CA SER A 205 -13.58 22.26 -5.39
C SER A 205 -14.40 20.99 -5.15
N ALA A 206 -14.67 20.61 -3.91
CA ALA A 206 -15.26 19.32 -3.55
C ALA A 206 -16.61 19.05 -4.22
N SER A 207 -17.42 20.09 -4.45
CA SER A 207 -18.71 19.99 -5.15
C SER A 207 -18.60 19.55 -6.61
N ASN A 208 -17.41 19.65 -7.20
CA ASN A 208 -17.13 19.30 -8.59
C ASN A 208 -16.51 17.91 -8.75
N ILE A 209 -16.32 17.19 -7.64
CA ILE A 209 -15.79 15.83 -7.67
C ILE A 209 -16.88 14.90 -8.19
N GLU A 210 -16.59 14.18 -9.27
CA GLU A 210 -17.49 13.16 -9.77
C GLU A 210 -17.68 12.06 -8.73
N LYS A 211 -18.93 11.62 -8.57
CA LYS A 211 -19.26 10.53 -7.65
C LYS A 211 -18.41 9.30 -7.92
N MET A 212 -17.81 8.76 -6.87
CA MET A 212 -17.05 7.52 -6.97
C MET A 212 -17.99 6.32 -7.14
N ARG A 213 -17.59 5.37 -8.00
CA ARG A 213 -18.29 4.08 -8.12
C ARG A 213 -18.27 3.30 -6.80
N ASP A 214 -19.18 2.35 -6.69
CA ASP A 214 -19.09 1.33 -5.65
C ASP A 214 -17.88 0.42 -5.86
N PHE A 215 -17.19 0.07 -4.78
CA PHE A 215 -15.99 -0.74 -4.86
C PHE A 215 -15.65 -1.42 -3.54
N VAL A 216 -14.68 -2.33 -3.61
CA VAL A 216 -14.05 -2.94 -2.44
C VAL A 216 -12.61 -2.47 -2.38
N LEU A 217 -12.21 -1.87 -1.25
CA LEU A 217 -10.83 -1.54 -0.94
C LEU A 217 -10.17 -2.77 -0.27
N PRO A 218 -9.18 -3.42 -0.92
CA PRO A 218 -8.51 -4.56 -0.31
C PRO A 218 -7.55 -4.13 0.81
N PRO A 219 -7.26 -5.00 1.79
CA PRO A 219 -6.33 -4.69 2.88
C PRO A 219 -4.87 -4.50 2.42
N SER A 220 -4.57 -4.88 1.19
CA SER A 220 -3.28 -4.69 0.51
C SER A 220 -3.16 -3.34 -0.19
N ASP A 221 -4.24 -2.55 -0.24
CA ASP A 221 -4.21 -1.24 -0.88
C ASP A 221 -3.32 -0.24 -0.11
N PRO A 222 -2.51 0.58 -0.80
CA PRO A 222 -1.76 1.68 -0.18
C PRO A 222 -2.62 2.66 0.66
N LEU A 223 -3.92 2.79 0.37
CA LEU A 223 -4.84 3.62 1.15
C LEU A 223 -5.45 2.90 2.36
N ALA A 224 -5.26 1.58 2.51
CA ALA A 224 -5.81 0.84 3.65
C ALA A 224 -5.41 1.42 5.03
N PRO A 225 -4.17 1.93 5.25
CA PRO A 225 -3.80 2.58 6.51
C PRO A 225 -4.63 3.83 6.84
N TYR A 226 -5.07 4.58 5.83
CA TYR A 226 -5.92 5.76 5.99
C TYR A 226 -7.29 5.40 6.59
N PHE A 227 -7.88 4.28 6.15
CA PHE A 227 -9.17 3.79 6.66
C PHE A 227 -9.07 2.88 7.89
N ALA A 228 -7.87 2.63 8.42
CA ALA A 228 -7.66 1.64 9.47
C ALA A 228 -8.36 1.97 10.81
N LYS A 229 -8.62 3.25 11.11
CA LYS A 229 -9.40 3.64 12.30
C LYS A 229 -10.89 3.33 12.09
N LEU A 230 -11.43 3.79 10.96
CA LEU A 230 -12.82 3.52 10.55
C LEU A 230 -13.11 2.02 10.54
N LEU A 231 -12.21 1.23 9.95
CA LEU A 231 -12.36 -0.22 9.88
C LEU A 231 -12.49 -0.87 11.26
N ARG A 232 -11.71 -0.39 12.24
CA ARG A 232 -11.72 -0.92 13.60
C ARG A 232 -12.95 -0.47 14.39
N GLU A 233 -13.28 0.80 14.32
CA GLU A 233 -14.36 1.40 15.12
C GLU A 233 -15.75 1.02 14.59
N ARG A 234 -15.94 1.03 13.26
CA ARG A 234 -17.23 0.72 12.63
C ARG A 234 -17.47 -0.78 12.44
N PHE A 235 -16.43 -1.55 12.11
CA PHE A 235 -16.57 -2.97 11.74
C PHE A 235 -15.82 -3.95 12.64
N GLY A 236 -15.06 -3.48 13.63
CA GLY A 236 -14.33 -4.36 14.55
C GLY A 236 -13.12 -5.07 13.96
N PHE A 237 -12.68 -4.72 12.74
CA PHE A 237 -11.55 -5.37 12.09
C PHE A 237 -10.24 -4.57 12.18
N GLY A 238 -9.13 -5.27 12.40
CA GLY A 238 -7.79 -4.67 12.28
C GLY A 238 -7.28 -4.60 10.84
N SER A 239 -7.70 -5.55 9.99
CA SER A 239 -7.38 -5.65 8.57
C SER A 239 -8.45 -6.52 7.90
N ALA A 240 -9.07 -6.02 6.85
CA ALA A 240 -10.17 -6.63 6.12
C ALA A 240 -10.39 -5.87 4.80
N TYR A 241 -11.17 -6.46 3.91
CA TYR A 241 -11.70 -5.78 2.72
C TYR A 241 -12.81 -4.83 3.16
N LEU A 242 -12.75 -3.57 2.71
CA LEU A 242 -13.75 -2.55 3.05
C LEU A 242 -14.64 -2.28 1.83
N VAL A 243 -15.96 -2.33 2.01
CA VAL A 243 -16.96 -2.24 0.95
C VAL A 243 -17.58 -0.84 0.97
N PHE A 244 -17.47 -0.13 -0.15
CA PHE A 244 -18.02 1.19 -0.37
C PHE A 244 -19.23 1.13 -1.30
N PHE A 245 -20.30 1.82 -0.90
CA PHE A 245 -21.51 2.01 -1.68
C PHE A 245 -21.98 3.46 -1.54
N ASP A 246 -22.18 4.15 -2.67
CA ASP A 246 -22.47 5.60 -2.70
C ASP A 246 -21.51 6.38 -1.78
N GLU A 247 -20.21 6.12 -1.96
CA GLU A 247 -19.09 6.77 -1.25
C GLU A 247 -18.98 6.46 0.25
N GLU A 248 -19.95 5.75 0.81
CA GLU A 248 -19.98 5.36 2.21
C GLU A 248 -19.45 3.93 2.43
N PRO A 249 -18.61 3.69 3.45
CA PRO A 249 -18.23 2.34 3.83
C PRO A 249 -19.40 1.67 4.55
N ILE A 250 -20.02 0.67 3.90
CA ILE A 250 -21.24 0.00 4.41
C ILE A 250 -20.99 -1.40 4.95
N ALA A 251 -19.85 -2.01 4.63
CA ALA A 251 -19.49 -3.33 5.12
C ALA A 251 -17.98 -3.55 5.13
N ALA A 252 -17.54 -4.56 5.86
CA ALA A 252 -16.19 -5.08 5.77
C ALA A 252 -16.19 -6.60 5.92
N PHE A 253 -15.25 -7.28 5.24
CA PHE A 253 -15.18 -8.74 5.27
C PHE A 253 -13.75 -9.27 5.28
N LYS A 254 -13.56 -10.46 5.82
CA LYS A 254 -12.34 -11.25 5.70
C LYS A 254 -12.57 -12.37 4.70
N ALA A 255 -11.55 -12.64 3.89
CA ALA A 255 -11.59 -13.74 2.94
C ALA A 255 -10.25 -14.44 2.83
N ASN A 256 -10.30 -15.74 2.54
CA ASN A 256 -9.17 -16.52 2.07
C ASN A 256 -9.22 -16.58 0.54
N THR A 257 -8.09 -16.31 -0.12
CA THR A 257 -7.99 -16.24 -1.59
C THR A 257 -7.22 -17.40 -2.22
N ARG A 258 -7.07 -18.52 -1.48
CA ARG A 258 -6.42 -19.74 -1.99
C ARG A 258 -7.22 -20.36 -3.15
N GLU A 259 -6.51 -21.05 -4.04
CA GLU A 259 -7.09 -21.79 -5.17
C GLU A 259 -7.96 -20.93 -6.11
N ASN A 260 -7.65 -19.64 -6.23
CA ASN A 260 -8.39 -18.68 -7.05
C ASN A 260 -9.88 -18.53 -6.67
N ILE A 261 -10.23 -18.73 -5.39
CA ILE A 261 -11.58 -18.55 -4.85
C ILE A 261 -11.54 -17.47 -3.78
N ILE A 262 -12.54 -16.59 -3.73
CA ILE A 262 -12.75 -15.67 -2.60
C ILE A 262 -13.71 -16.35 -1.62
N ASP A 263 -13.14 -16.97 -0.58
CA ASP A 263 -13.91 -17.63 0.48
C ASP A 263 -14.07 -16.69 1.68
N VAL A 264 -15.27 -16.12 1.83
CA VAL A 264 -15.60 -15.15 2.89
C VAL A 264 -15.78 -15.88 4.22
N THR A 265 -14.90 -15.58 5.16
CA THR A 265 -14.86 -16.21 6.50
C THR A 265 -15.58 -15.39 7.56
N ASP A 266 -15.62 -14.07 7.39
CA ASP A 266 -16.25 -13.13 8.31
C ASP A 266 -16.77 -11.91 7.53
N LEU A 267 -17.91 -11.36 7.93
CA LEU A 267 -18.55 -10.22 7.27
C LEU A 267 -19.39 -9.44 8.30
N VAL A 268 -19.14 -8.15 8.36
CA VAL A 268 -19.93 -7.18 9.12
C VAL A 268 -20.46 -6.17 8.12
N SER A 269 -21.77 -5.97 8.07
CA SER A 269 -22.42 -5.00 7.19
C SER A 269 -23.50 -4.22 7.92
N ASP A 270 -23.82 -3.03 7.41
CA ASP A 270 -25.04 -2.33 7.80
C ASP A 270 -26.26 -3.23 7.52
N PRO A 271 -27.11 -3.53 8.53
CA PRO A 271 -28.28 -4.37 8.36
C PRO A 271 -29.28 -3.86 7.30
N LYS A 272 -29.33 -2.55 7.06
CA LYS A 272 -30.22 -1.94 6.06
C LYS A 272 -29.68 -2.02 4.64
N LEU A 273 -28.36 -2.20 4.48
CA LEU A 273 -27.65 -2.20 3.20
C LEU A 273 -26.98 -3.56 2.91
N GLU A 274 -27.46 -4.64 3.53
CA GLU A 274 -26.90 -5.98 3.40
C GLU A 274 -26.94 -6.50 1.94
N LYS A 275 -27.98 -6.13 1.18
CA LYS A 275 -28.14 -6.50 -0.23
C LYS A 275 -27.16 -5.75 -1.14
N GLU A 276 -26.97 -4.47 -0.89
CA GLU A 276 -26.04 -3.58 -1.58
C GLU A 276 -24.61 -4.04 -1.33
N ALA A 277 -24.26 -4.29 -0.06
CA ALA A 277 -22.96 -4.85 0.30
C ALA A 277 -22.68 -6.16 -0.45
N LEU A 278 -23.65 -7.08 -0.47
CA LEU A 278 -23.49 -8.36 -1.18
C LEU A 278 -23.36 -8.17 -2.70
N ARG A 279 -24.06 -7.20 -3.30
CA ARG A 279 -23.90 -6.88 -4.73
C ARG A 279 -22.48 -6.42 -5.02
N VAL A 280 -21.96 -5.45 -4.25
CA VAL A 280 -20.60 -4.90 -4.44
C VAL A 280 -19.53 -5.97 -4.26
N ILE A 281 -19.68 -6.88 -3.27
CA ILE A 281 -18.77 -8.01 -3.07
C ILE A 281 -18.81 -8.99 -4.26
N LYS A 282 -19.99 -9.27 -4.83
CA LYS A 282 -20.12 -10.12 -6.03
C LYS A 282 -19.47 -9.48 -7.25
N GLU A 283 -19.67 -8.18 -7.46
CA GLU A 283 -19.03 -7.42 -8.53
C GLU A 283 -17.50 -7.46 -8.37
N PHE A 284 -16.99 -7.25 -7.16
CA PHE A 284 -15.57 -7.41 -6.87
C PHE A 284 -15.04 -8.80 -7.23
N ALA A 285 -15.74 -9.88 -6.83
CA ALA A 285 -15.34 -11.24 -7.18
C ALA A 285 -15.35 -11.48 -8.70
N TRP A 286 -16.36 -10.95 -9.39
CA TRP A 286 -16.45 -10.99 -10.84
C TRP A 286 -15.32 -10.21 -11.54
N GLU A 287 -14.98 -9.01 -11.03
CA GLU A 287 -13.87 -8.19 -11.54
C GLU A 287 -12.51 -8.91 -11.48
N HIS A 288 -12.35 -9.82 -10.51
CA HIS A 288 -11.16 -10.65 -10.32
C HIS A 288 -11.27 -12.03 -10.98
N GLN A 289 -12.40 -12.35 -11.62
CA GLN A 289 -12.69 -13.66 -12.22
C GLN A 289 -12.56 -14.82 -11.21
N MET A 290 -12.90 -14.55 -9.95
CA MET A 290 -12.81 -15.52 -8.86
C MET A 290 -14.21 -15.89 -8.36
N PRO A 291 -14.52 -17.18 -8.15
CA PRO A 291 -15.77 -17.58 -7.53
C PRO A 291 -15.87 -17.04 -6.09
N LEU A 292 -17.06 -16.57 -5.71
CA LEU A 292 -17.37 -16.14 -4.34
C LEU A 292 -18.02 -17.29 -3.56
N ARG A 293 -17.44 -17.64 -2.41
CA ARG A 293 -17.95 -18.67 -1.48
C ARG A 293 -18.00 -18.14 -0.04
N GLY A 294 -18.71 -18.87 0.82
CA GLY A 294 -18.77 -18.61 2.26
C GLY A 294 -20.17 -18.87 2.82
N LYS A 295 -20.25 -19.54 3.98
CA LYS A 295 -21.53 -19.84 4.66
C LYS A 295 -22.36 -18.59 4.95
N ILE A 296 -21.69 -17.48 5.26
CA ILE A 296 -22.33 -16.19 5.53
C ILE A 296 -22.98 -15.66 4.25
N ILE A 297 -22.27 -15.71 3.12
CA ILE A 297 -22.80 -15.29 1.81
C ILE A 297 -24.04 -16.09 1.43
N GLU A 298 -24.05 -17.40 1.68
CA GLU A 298 -25.23 -18.25 1.43
C GLU A 298 -26.40 -17.89 2.34
N LYS A 299 -26.14 -17.56 3.61
CA LYS A 299 -27.17 -17.14 4.57
C LYS A 299 -27.84 -15.83 4.14
N ILE A 300 -27.06 -14.86 3.67
CA ILE A 300 -27.58 -13.57 3.18
C ILE A 300 -28.41 -13.76 1.92
N LYS A 301 -27.97 -14.61 0.98
CA LYS A 301 -28.72 -14.93 -0.24
C LYS A 301 -30.11 -15.54 0.02
N ARG A 302 -30.34 -16.14 1.19
CA ARG A 302 -31.61 -16.78 1.57
C ARG A 302 -32.60 -15.85 2.28
N ARG A 303 -32.18 -14.63 2.64
CA ARG A 303 -33.01 -13.62 3.31
C ARG A 303 -33.54 -12.61 2.29
#